data_AF-A0A3T0W5T2-F1
#
_entry.id   AF-A0A3T0W5T2-F1
#
_cell.length_a   1.000
_cell.length_b   1.000
_cell.length_c   1.000
_cell.angle_alpha   90.00
_cell.angle_beta   90.00
_cell.angle_gamma   90.00
#
_symmetry.space_group_name_H-M   'P 1'
#
loop_
_entity.id
_entity.type
_entity.pdbx_description
1 polymer ?
#
loop_
_entity_poly.entity_id
_entity_poly.type
_entity_poly.pdbx_seq_one_letter_code
_entity_poly.pdbx_strand_id
1 'polypeptide(L)'
;MFCVYGVSQTKCRKAAVKKVGALKGKLAPQNAEEREAQIAVVQAQIFKSSKPSSISGELAMPSSVNDFIIQAKKLPGEFRSLCGMRRRPVLDKKGNPILTKAKRQRYEWVPLEENFNPDIHI
;
A
#
# COMPACT_ATOMS: atom_id res chain seq x y z
N MET A 1 3.85 -5.92 14.74
CA MET A 1 3.36 -4.77 13.93
C MET A 1 2.66 -5.30 12.71
N PHE A 2 1.49 -4.74 12.43
CA PHE A 2 0.64 -5.12 11.30
C PHE A 2 0.35 -3.92 10.42
N CYS A 3 -0.06 -4.14 9.18
CA CYS A 3 -0.61 -3.09 8.33
C CYS A 3 -1.50 -3.70 7.25
N VAL A 4 -2.21 -2.86 6.52
CA VAL A 4 -2.98 -3.27 5.34
C VAL A 4 -2.27 -2.75 4.10
N TYR A 5 -1.98 -3.66 3.20
CA TYR A 5 -1.53 -3.36 1.84
C TYR A 5 -2.72 -3.34 0.89
N GLY A 6 -2.61 -2.49 -0.14
CA GLY A 6 -3.59 -2.40 -1.20
C GLY A 6 -3.24 -1.31 -2.20
N VAL A 7 -4.13 -1.09 -3.15
CA VAL A 7 -4.09 0.08 -4.04
C VAL A 7 -5.29 0.95 -3.70
N SER A 8 -5.06 2.24 -3.47
CA SER A 8 -6.08 3.21 -3.08
C SER A 8 -6.28 4.25 -4.17
N GLN A 9 -7.53 4.56 -4.51
CA GLN A 9 -7.89 5.64 -5.44
C GLN A 9 -7.26 6.96 -5.03
N THR A 10 -7.31 7.32 -3.74
CA THR A 10 -6.73 8.56 -3.21
C THR A 10 -5.23 8.67 -3.46
N LYS A 11 -4.47 7.58 -3.26
CA LYS A 11 -3.03 7.56 -3.56
C LYS A 11 -2.77 7.65 -5.06
N CYS A 12 -3.57 6.98 -5.87
CA CYS A 12 -3.48 7.05 -7.33
C CYS A 12 -3.78 8.45 -7.86
N ARG A 13 -4.78 9.14 -7.30
CA ARG A 13 -5.10 10.54 -7.62
C ARG A 13 -3.94 11.47 -7.30
N LYS A 14 -3.33 11.35 -6.11
CA LYS A 14 -2.13 12.15 -5.74
C LYS A 14 -0.98 11.93 -6.73
N ALA A 15 -0.75 10.69 -7.16
CA ALA A 15 0.25 10.39 -8.17
C ALA A 15 -0.12 10.94 -9.55
N ALA A 16 -1.40 10.89 -9.94
CA ALA A 16 -1.91 11.45 -11.18
C ALA A 16 -1.77 12.98 -11.22
N VAL A 17 -2.16 13.68 -10.15
CA VAL A 17 -1.97 15.13 -9.99
C VAL A 17 -0.50 15.51 -10.18
N LYS A 18 0.43 14.75 -9.57
CA LYS A 18 1.86 14.99 -9.73
C LYS A 18 2.34 14.76 -11.17
N LYS A 19 1.86 13.71 -11.84
CA LYS A 19 2.21 13.42 -13.24
C LYS A 19 1.69 14.49 -14.19
N VAL A 20 0.41 14.84 -14.08
CA VAL A 20 -0.22 15.87 -14.93
C VAL A 20 0.43 17.23 -14.69
N GLY A 21 0.72 17.58 -13.44
CA GLY A 21 1.43 18.81 -13.10
C GLY A 21 2.89 18.88 -13.59
N ALA A 22 3.48 17.76 -13.98
CA ALA A 22 4.83 17.71 -14.56
C ALA A 22 4.84 17.81 -16.09
N LEU A 23 3.68 17.79 -16.75
CA LEU A 23 3.56 17.95 -18.20
C LEU A 23 3.98 19.36 -18.62
N LYS A 24 4.63 19.47 -19.79
CA LYS A 24 5.15 20.74 -20.33
C LYS A 24 4.78 20.91 -21.80
N GLY A 25 4.77 22.17 -22.23
CA GLY A 25 4.52 22.54 -23.63
C GLY A 25 3.10 22.18 -24.05
N LYS A 26 2.96 21.63 -25.27
CA LYS A 26 1.65 21.28 -25.86
C LYS A 26 0.88 20.19 -25.11
N LEU A 27 1.54 19.46 -24.21
CA LEU A 27 0.91 18.41 -23.38
C LEU A 27 0.42 18.93 -22.03
N ALA A 28 0.75 20.18 -21.66
CA ALA A 28 0.27 20.77 -20.43
C ALA A 28 -1.22 21.16 -20.59
N PRO A 29 -2.07 20.86 -19.58
CA PRO A 29 -3.48 21.23 -19.63
C PRO A 29 -3.61 22.75 -19.69
N GLN A 30 -4.47 23.24 -20.59
CA GLN A 30 -4.65 24.67 -20.84
C GLN A 30 -5.64 25.31 -19.86
N ASN A 31 -6.53 24.50 -19.26
CA ASN A 31 -7.54 24.97 -18.31
C ASN A 31 -7.79 23.93 -17.19
N ALA A 32 -8.62 24.32 -16.22
CA ALA A 32 -8.92 23.49 -15.05
C ALA A 32 -9.72 22.22 -15.39
N GLU A 33 -10.63 22.30 -16.36
CA GLU A 33 -11.47 21.17 -16.79
C GLU A 33 -10.63 20.09 -17.49
N GLU A 34 -9.77 20.50 -18.43
CA GLU A 34 -8.83 19.63 -19.13
C GLU A 34 -7.85 18.98 -18.14
N ARG A 35 -7.37 19.76 -17.16
CA ARG A 35 -6.52 19.24 -16.09
C ARG A 35 -7.22 18.13 -15.30
N GLU A 36 -8.47 18.32 -14.90
CA GLU A 36 -9.20 17.32 -14.13
C GLU A 36 -9.51 16.08 -14.98
N ALA A 37 -9.89 16.26 -16.25
CA ALA A 37 -10.11 15.15 -17.18
C ALA A 37 -8.84 14.31 -17.37
N GLN A 38 -7.67 14.96 -17.59
CA GLN A 38 -6.39 14.26 -17.68
C GLN A 38 -6.02 13.56 -16.38
N ILE A 39 -6.25 14.19 -15.21
CA ILE A 39 -6.02 13.57 -13.91
C ILE A 39 -6.87 12.30 -13.76
N ALA A 40 -8.15 12.33 -14.13
CA ALA A 40 -9.03 11.18 -14.04
C ALA A 40 -8.55 10.01 -14.93
N VAL A 41 -8.14 10.29 -16.17
CA VAL A 41 -7.60 9.28 -17.09
C VAL A 41 -6.32 8.66 -16.54
N VAL A 42 -5.37 9.49 -16.09
CA VAL A 42 -4.09 9.03 -15.53
C VAL A 42 -4.31 8.28 -14.23
N GLN A 43 -5.24 8.74 -13.37
CA GLN A 43 -5.61 8.06 -12.13
C GLN A 43 -6.14 6.66 -12.41
N ALA A 44 -7.07 6.49 -13.35
CA ALA A 44 -7.63 5.18 -13.70
C ALA A 44 -6.54 4.21 -14.20
N GLN A 45 -5.62 4.70 -15.04
CA GLN A 45 -4.48 3.90 -15.51
C GLN A 45 -3.55 3.49 -14.37
N ILE A 46 -3.18 4.42 -13.48
CA ILE A 46 -2.34 4.15 -12.31
C ILE A 46 -3.04 3.14 -11.39
N PHE A 47 -4.34 3.34 -11.12
CA PHE A 47 -5.09 2.45 -10.24
C PHE A 47 -5.12 1.02 -10.78
N LYS A 48 -5.28 0.84 -12.10
CA LYS A 48 -5.27 -0.48 -12.75
C LYS A 48 -3.89 -1.16 -12.74
N SER A 49 -2.80 -0.42 -12.88
CA SER A 49 -1.44 -1.00 -13.03
C SER A 49 -0.58 -1.03 -11.76
N SER A 50 -0.94 -0.25 -10.73
CA SER A 50 -0.11 -0.11 -9.52
C SER A 50 0.09 -1.41 -8.75
N LYS A 51 1.25 -1.58 -8.12
CA LYS A 51 1.45 -2.68 -7.16
C LYS A 51 0.82 -2.29 -5.81
N PRO A 52 0.26 -3.25 -5.05
CA PRO A 52 -0.20 -2.99 -3.69
C PRO A 52 0.93 -2.39 -2.83
N SER A 53 0.58 -1.42 -2.00
CA SER A 53 1.48 -0.75 -1.06
C SER A 53 0.78 -0.55 0.29
N SER A 54 1.51 -0.23 1.36
CA SER A 54 0.88 0.06 2.66
C SER A 54 -0.13 1.20 2.52
N ILE A 55 -1.40 0.94 2.79
CA ILE A 55 -2.47 1.94 2.77
C ILE A 55 -2.92 2.36 4.17
N SER A 56 -2.64 1.54 5.19
CA SER A 56 -2.79 1.92 6.60
C SER A 56 -1.44 2.38 7.18
N GLY A 57 -1.50 3.03 8.34
CA GLY A 57 -0.36 3.12 9.25
C GLY A 57 -0.04 1.77 9.89
N GLU A 58 0.97 1.75 10.77
CA GLU A 58 1.26 0.57 11.59
C GLU A 58 0.13 0.34 12.60
N LEU A 59 -0.41 -0.87 12.60
CA LEU A 59 -1.47 -1.35 13.48
C LEU A 59 -0.83 -2.21 14.58
N ALA A 60 -1.33 -2.03 15.80
CA ALA A 60 -0.82 -2.73 16.98
C ALA A 60 -1.25 -4.20 17.01
N MET A 61 -2.49 -4.49 16.57
CA MET A 61 -3.11 -5.82 16.70
C MET A 61 -3.55 -6.40 15.35
N PRO A 62 -3.55 -7.74 15.20
CA PRO A 62 -4.06 -8.39 13.99
C PRO A 62 -5.54 -8.11 13.74
N SER A 63 -6.37 -8.04 14.79
CA SER A 63 -7.81 -7.76 14.70
C SER A 63 -8.09 -6.43 14.00
N SER A 64 -7.30 -5.39 14.29
CA SER A 64 -7.43 -4.08 13.66
C SER A 64 -7.18 -4.11 12.14
N VAL A 65 -6.44 -5.09 11.64
CA VAL A 65 -6.24 -5.30 10.19
C VAL A 65 -7.55 -5.76 9.54
N ASN A 66 -8.23 -6.72 10.17
CA ASN A 66 -9.51 -7.23 9.69
C ASN A 66 -10.57 -6.15 9.72
N ASP A 67 -10.66 -5.39 10.81
CA ASP A 67 -11.59 -4.26 10.93
C ASP A 67 -11.37 -3.23 9.82
N PHE A 68 -10.11 -2.88 9.55
CA PHE A 68 -9.77 -1.96 8.46
C PHE A 68 -10.23 -2.51 7.11
N ILE A 69 -9.94 -3.78 6.81
CA ILE A 69 -10.32 -4.41 5.54
C ILE A 69 -11.85 -4.46 5.40
N ILE A 70 -12.57 -4.79 6.48
CA ILE A 70 -14.04 -4.80 6.49
C ILE A 70 -14.59 -3.41 6.16
N GLN A 71 -14.07 -2.36 6.80
CA GLN A 71 -14.51 -0.99 6.51
C GLN A 71 -14.12 -0.55 5.09
N ALA A 72 -12.92 -0.89 4.63
CA ALA A 72 -12.47 -0.57 3.28
C ALA A 72 -13.33 -1.25 2.20
N LYS A 73 -13.80 -2.49 2.44
CA LYS A 73 -14.72 -3.21 1.54
C LYS A 73 -16.10 -2.56 1.44
N LYS A 74 -16.53 -1.74 2.41
CA LYS A 74 -17.78 -0.98 2.34
C LYS A 74 -17.71 0.23 1.41
N LEU A 75 -16.52 0.59 0.94
CA LEU A 75 -16.29 1.70 0.01
C LEU A 75 -16.02 1.12 -1.39
N PRO A 76 -17.07 0.90 -2.21
CA PRO A 76 -16.93 0.24 -3.50
C PRO A 76 -16.07 1.10 -4.45
N GLY A 77 -15.11 0.46 -5.13
CA GLY A 77 -14.25 1.12 -6.13
C GLY A 77 -13.02 1.84 -5.56
N GLU A 78 -12.94 2.00 -4.24
CA GLU A 78 -11.95 2.86 -3.60
C GLU A 78 -10.61 2.18 -3.33
N PHE A 79 -10.67 0.87 -3.15
CA PHE A 79 -9.52 0.03 -2.91
C PHE A 79 -9.54 -1.21 -3.79
N ARG A 80 -8.35 -1.73 -4.15
CA ARG A 80 -8.20 -3.09 -4.69
C ARG A 80 -7.04 -3.83 -4.05
N SER A 81 -7.07 -5.16 -4.20
CA SER A 81 -5.99 -6.05 -3.77
C SER A 81 -5.62 -5.84 -2.30
N LEU A 82 -6.63 -5.67 -1.44
CA LEU A 82 -6.47 -5.51 0.00
C LEU A 82 -5.91 -6.79 0.62
N CYS A 83 -4.83 -6.67 1.39
CA CYS A 83 -4.20 -7.78 2.08
C CYS A 83 -3.63 -7.30 3.42
N GLY A 84 -3.89 -8.06 4.48
CA GLY A 84 -3.23 -7.86 5.76
C GLY A 84 -1.77 -8.29 5.69
N MET A 85 -0.87 -7.50 6.25
CA MET A 85 0.55 -7.80 6.31
C MET A 85 1.04 -7.72 7.76
N ARG A 86 1.96 -8.61 8.12
CA ARG A 86 2.69 -8.56 9.38
C ARG A 86 4.17 -8.33 9.12
N ARG A 87 4.80 -7.60 10.04
CA ARG A 87 6.25 -7.38 10.00
C ARG A 87 6.94 -8.52 10.72
N ARG A 88 7.91 -9.16 10.06
CA ARG A 88 8.76 -10.21 10.67
C ARG A 88 10.25 -9.96 10.39
N PRO A 89 11.16 -10.46 11.24
CA PRO A 89 12.59 -10.46 10.93
C PRO A 89 12.86 -11.28 9.67
N VAL A 90 13.77 -10.79 8.81
CA VAL A 90 14.31 -11.60 7.73
C VAL A 90 15.31 -12.57 8.33
N LEU A 91 15.12 -13.86 8.12
CA LEU A 91 16.00 -14.91 8.65
C LEU A 91 16.93 -15.44 7.56
N ASP A 92 18.15 -15.83 7.95
CA ASP A 92 19.07 -16.56 7.08
C ASP A 92 18.68 -18.05 6.97
N LYS A 93 19.43 -18.83 6.20
CA LYS A 93 19.19 -20.28 6.01
C LYS A 93 19.27 -21.10 7.31
N LYS A 94 19.85 -20.53 8.38
CA LYS A 94 20.02 -21.17 9.69
C LYS A 94 19.00 -20.66 10.71
N GLY A 95 18.07 -19.80 10.30
CA GLY A 95 17.06 -19.21 11.18
C GLY A 95 17.52 -17.97 11.96
N ASN A 96 18.71 -17.42 11.70
CA ASN A 96 19.21 -16.24 12.41
C ASN A 96 18.72 -14.93 11.76
N PRO A 97 18.37 -13.89 12.54
CA PRO A 97 18.03 -12.59 11.98
C PRO A 97 19.16 -11.98 11.14
N ILE A 98 18.86 -11.64 9.89
CA ILE A 98 19.79 -10.93 9.02
C ILE A 98 19.93 -9.49 9.51
N LEU A 99 21.17 -9.07 9.75
CA LEU A 99 21.49 -7.70 10.14
C LEU A 99 21.79 -6.83 8.92
N THR A 100 21.39 -5.56 9.02
CA THR A 100 21.81 -4.49 8.09
C THR A 100 23.28 -4.12 8.32
N LYS A 101 23.88 -3.36 7.40
CA LYS A 101 25.24 -2.81 7.55
C LYS A 101 25.43 -2.04 8.88
N ALA A 102 24.36 -1.45 9.40
CA ALA A 102 24.33 -0.72 10.68
C ALA A 102 24.05 -1.62 11.90
N LYS A 103 24.23 -2.95 11.78
CA LYS A 103 23.98 -3.94 12.85
C LYS A 103 22.55 -3.97 13.42
N ARG A 104 21.56 -3.43 12.69
CA ARG A 104 20.13 -3.51 13.05
C ARG A 104 19.47 -4.68 12.34
N GLN A 105 18.53 -5.35 12.99
CA GLN A 105 17.73 -6.42 12.37
C GLN A 105 17.00 -5.92 11.12
N ARG A 106 17.09 -6.69 10.04
CA ARG A 106 16.33 -6.46 8.82
C ARG A 106 14.93 -7.06 9.00
N TYR A 107 13.92 -6.30 8.61
CA TYR A 107 12.53 -6.74 8.64
C TYR A 107 11.94 -6.78 7.24
N GLU A 108 10.96 -7.65 7.07
CA GLU A 108 10.12 -7.74 5.88
C GLU A 108 8.65 -7.76 6.25
N TRP A 109 7.81 -7.34 5.30
CA TRP A 109 6.36 -7.49 5.39
C TRP A 109 5.96 -8.77 4.68
N VAL A 110 5.26 -9.65 5.39
CA VAL A 110 4.70 -10.90 4.85
C VAL A 110 3.18 -10.90 5.01
N PRO A 111 2.43 -11.63 4.17
CA PRO A 111 0.99 -11.80 4.35
C PRO A 111 0.63 -12.25 5.77
N LEU A 112 -0.43 -11.66 6.32
CA LEU A 112 -1.02 -12.09 7.57
C LEU A 112 -1.86 -13.34 7.29
N GLU A 113 -1.53 -14.44 7.96
CA GLU A 113 -2.27 -15.71 7.86
C GLU A 113 -3.61 -15.60 8.62
N GLU A 114 -4.66 -16.26 8.14
CA GLU A 114 -6.01 -16.19 8.74
C GLU A 114 -6.04 -16.66 10.20
N ASN A 115 -5.15 -17.58 10.57
CA ASN A 115 -5.01 -18.12 11.93
C ASN A 115 -3.78 -17.59 12.67
N PHE A 116 -3.32 -16.37 12.35
CA PHE A 116 -2.17 -15.79 13.02
C PHE A 116 -2.46 -15.60 14.52
N ASN A 117 -1.88 -16.47 15.34
CA ASN A 117 -1.88 -16.34 16.79
C ASN A 117 -0.56 -15.67 17.23
N PRO A 118 -0.60 -14.46 17.82
CA PRO A 118 0.62 -13.77 18.26
C PRO A 118 1.40 -14.53 19.34
N ASP A 119 0.78 -15.51 20.02
CA ASP A 119 1.37 -16.24 21.13
C ASP A 119 2.10 -17.53 20.70
N ILE A 120 2.03 -17.90 19.42
CA ILE A 120 2.75 -19.07 18.89
C ILE A 120 4.13 -18.59 18.40
N HIS A 121 5.10 -18.63 19.30
CA HIS A 121 6.51 -18.58 18.93
C HIS A 121 6.90 -19.94 18.32
N ILE A 122 7.02 -20.00 16.99
CA ILE A 122 7.73 -21.08 16.29
C ILE A 122 9.22 -20.74 16.28
#